data_AF-A0AA39W3M5-F1
#
_entry.id   AF-A0AA39W3M5-F1
#
_cell.length_a   1.000
_cell.length_b   1.000
_cell.length_c   1.000
_cell.angle_alpha   90.00
_cell.angle_beta   90.00
_cell.angle_gamma   90.00
#
_symmetry.space_group_name_H-M   'P 1'
#
loop_
_entity.id
_entity.type
_entity.pdbx_description
1 polymer ?
#
loop_
_entity_poly.entity_id
_entity_poly.type
_entity_poly.pdbx_seq_one_letter_code
_entity_poly.pdbx_strand_id
1 'polypeptide(L)'
;MKSGLKVFDEIPKWNVVAWTNLIAGYVNNDCATEAIRVFKDMDSLNVEPNEITMVHVLVACARSRDLKSFQRFEEERHDGVD
;
A
#
# COMPACT_ATOMS: atom_id res chain seq x y z
N MET A 1 -7.91 -26.78 -3.51
CA MET A 1 -7.27 -25.64 -4.20
C MET A 1 -6.63 -24.78 -3.11
N LYS A 2 -5.32 -24.86 -2.93
CA LYS A 2 -4.62 -24.14 -1.85
C LYS A 2 -4.38 -22.71 -2.34
N SER A 3 -5.10 -21.77 -1.77
CA SER A 3 -5.05 -20.33 -2.07
C SER A 3 -3.61 -19.83 -1.97
N GLY A 4 -3.11 -19.15 -3.01
CA GLY A 4 -1.73 -18.63 -3.09
C GLY A 4 -1.31 -17.73 -1.92
N LEU A 5 -2.26 -17.32 -1.08
CA LEU A 5 -2.07 -16.53 0.14
C LEU A 5 -1.22 -17.24 1.22
N LYS A 6 -1.18 -18.58 1.28
CA LYS A 6 -0.42 -19.27 2.35
C LYS A 6 1.10 -19.24 2.19
N VAL A 7 1.60 -19.05 0.97
CA VAL A 7 3.06 -18.91 0.73
C VAL A 7 3.60 -17.62 1.36
N PHE A 8 2.72 -16.63 1.50
CA PHE A 8 3.06 -15.31 1.98
C PHE A 8 3.19 -15.22 3.51
N ASP A 9 2.64 -16.19 4.25
CA ASP A 9 2.74 -16.29 5.72
C ASP A 9 4.12 -16.80 6.18
N GLU A 10 4.88 -17.45 5.29
CA GLU A 10 6.21 -18.02 5.59
C GLU A 10 7.38 -17.13 5.12
N ILE A 11 7.10 -16.01 4.44
CA ILE A 11 8.13 -15.05 4.01
C ILE A 11 8.45 -14.13 5.20
N PRO A 12 9.68 -14.13 5.76
CA PRO A 12 9.99 -13.56 7.08
C PRO A 12 9.64 -12.09 7.31
N LYS A 13 9.41 -11.37 6.22
CA LYS A 13 8.88 -10.02 6.06
C LYS A 13 8.64 -9.95 4.56
N TRP A 14 7.41 -9.75 4.11
CA TRP A 14 7.22 -9.28 2.74
C TRP A 14 8.17 -8.10 2.50
N ASN A 15 9.17 -8.28 1.63
CA ASN A 15 10.05 -7.17 1.30
C ASN A 15 9.21 -6.06 0.65
N VAL A 16 9.69 -4.81 0.71
CA VAL A 16 8.98 -3.65 0.16
C VAL A 16 8.44 -3.91 -1.25
N VAL A 17 9.21 -4.63 -2.08
CA VAL A 17 8.84 -5.02 -3.45
C VAL A 17 7.58 -5.91 -3.51
N ALA A 18 7.42 -6.87 -2.60
CA ALA A 18 6.23 -7.72 -2.55
C ALA A 18 4.97 -6.90 -2.22
N TRP A 19 5.06 -5.99 -1.24
CA TRP A 19 3.98 -5.07 -0.90
C TRP A 19 3.64 -4.15 -2.07
N THR A 20 4.66 -3.54 -2.70
CA THR A 20 4.49 -2.70 -3.89
C THR A 20 3.74 -3.45 -4.99
N ASN A 21 4.12 -4.69 -5.28
CA ASN A 21 3.48 -5.50 -6.33
C ASN A 21 2.04 -5.86 -5.99
N LEU A 22 1.73 -6.15 -4.72
CA LEU A 22 0.36 -6.44 -4.30
C LEU A 22 -0.53 -5.19 -4.42
N ILE A 23 -0.06 -4.03 -3.95
CA ILE A 23 -0.77 -2.76 -4.06
C ILE A 23 -1.00 -2.41 -5.53
N ALA A 24 0.04 -2.51 -6.37
CA ALA A 24 -0.06 -2.28 -7.80
C ALA A 24 -1.05 -3.23 -8.47
N GLY A 25 -1.04 -4.51 -8.07
CA GLY A 25 -1.99 -5.52 -8.54
C GLY A 25 -3.44 -5.12 -8.25
N TYR A 26 -3.74 -4.69 -7.03
CA TYR A 26 -5.10 -4.22 -6.70
C TYR A 26 -5.50 -2.96 -7.47
N VAL A 27 -4.60 -1.98 -7.60
CA VAL A 27 -4.86 -0.76 -8.40
C VAL A 27 -5.15 -1.11 -9.85
N ASN A 28 -4.36 -1.98 -10.46
CA ASN A 28 -4.51 -2.36 -11.87
C ASN A 28 -5.79 -3.17 -12.15
N ASN A 29 -6.39 -3.77 -11.12
CA ASN A 29 -7.65 -4.50 -11.22
C ASN A 29 -8.86 -3.69 -10.68
N ASP A 30 -8.73 -2.36 -10.58
CA ASP A 30 -9.77 -1.43 -10.08
C ASP A 30 -10.28 -1.73 -8.66
N CYS A 31 -9.50 -2.45 -7.87
CA CYS A 31 -9.75 -2.73 -6.46
C CYS A 31 -9.05 -1.69 -5.57
N ALA A 32 -9.42 -0.41 -5.74
CA ALA A 32 -8.74 0.70 -5.09
C ALA A 32 -8.83 0.65 -3.54
N THR A 33 -9.96 0.22 -3.00
CA THR A 33 -10.16 0.10 -1.55
C THR A 33 -9.24 -0.96 -0.94
N GLU A 34 -9.08 -2.09 -1.61
CA GLU A 34 -8.18 -3.17 -1.21
C GLU A 34 -6.72 -2.72 -1.28
N ALA A 35 -6.33 -1.97 -2.31
CA ALA A 35 -4.99 -1.39 -2.41
C ALA A 35 -4.67 -0.49 -1.20
N ILE A 36 -5.64 0.36 -0.78
CA ILE A 36 -5.50 1.22 0.40
C ILE A 36 -5.39 0.40 1.69
N ARG A 37 -6.17 -0.69 1.82
CA ARG A 37 -6.09 -1.57 3.00
C ARG A 37 -4.72 -2.24 3.10
N VAL A 38 -4.21 -2.77 2.00
CA VAL A 38 -2.87 -3.40 1.94
C VAL A 38 -1.79 -2.39 2.30
N PHE A 39 -1.89 -1.15 1.84
CA PHE A 39 -0.97 -0.09 2.25
C PHE A 39 -1.02 0.19 3.77
N LYS A 40 -2.22 0.23 4.38
CA LYS A 40 -2.36 0.39 5.84
C LYS A 40 -1.75 -0.79 6.61
N ASP A 41 -1.86 -2.00 6.07
CA ASP A 41 -1.24 -3.18 6.68
C ASP A 41 0.30 -3.08 6.60
N MET A 42 0.85 -2.65 5.46
CA MET A 42 2.28 -2.39 5.26
C MET A 42 2.83 -1.37 6.29
N ASP A 43 2.12 -0.26 6.47
CA ASP A 43 2.46 0.79 7.44
C ASP A 43 2.36 0.28 8.89
N SER A 44 1.31 -0.47 9.23
CA SER A 44 1.14 -1.06 10.57
C SER A 44 2.26 -2.04 10.98
N LEU A 45 2.95 -2.59 9.97
CA LEU A 45 4.09 -3.49 10.14
C LEU A 45 5.44 -2.75 10.12
N ASN A 46 5.43 -1.41 10.11
CA ASN A 46 6.61 -0.54 9.99
C ASN A 46 7.47 -0.88 8.77
N VAL A 47 6.83 -1.20 7.64
CA VAL A 47 7.52 -1.44 6.37
C VAL A 47 7.46 -0.15 5.57
N GLU A 48 8.61 0.51 5.41
CA GLU A 48 8.69 1.78 4.69
C GLU A 48 8.28 1.64 3.21
N PRO A 49 7.27 2.38 2.73
CA PRO A 49 6.92 2.40 1.32
C PRO A 49 7.99 3.08 0.48
N ASN A 50 8.30 2.52 -0.69
CA ASN A 50 9.14 3.22 -1.67
C ASN A 50 8.29 4.16 -2.54
N GLU A 51 8.96 4.96 -3.37
CA GLU A 51 8.31 5.91 -4.29
C GLU A 51 7.27 5.24 -5.20
N ILE A 52 7.53 4.01 -5.66
CA ILE A 52 6.62 3.26 -6.52
C ILE A 52 5.35 2.88 -5.75
N THR A 53 5.47 2.43 -4.50
CA THR A 53 4.32 2.18 -3.64
C THR A 53 3.47 3.44 -3.50
N MET A 54 4.09 4.58 -3.22
CA MET A 54 3.40 5.86 -3.03
C MET A 54 2.59 6.27 -4.27
N VAL A 55 3.16 6.11 -5.47
CA VAL A 55 2.44 6.40 -6.73
C VAL A 55 1.17 5.56 -6.86
N HIS A 56 1.24 4.25 -6.59
CA HIS A 56 0.04 3.40 -6.67
C HIS A 56 -1.01 3.76 -5.62
N VAL A 57 -0.58 4.12 -4.41
CA VAL A 57 -1.49 4.53 -3.34
C VAL A 57 -2.21 5.83 -3.67
N LEU A 58 -1.52 6.81 -4.26
CA LEU A 58 -2.15 8.05 -4.75
C LEU A 58 -3.20 7.77 -5.82
N VAL A 59 -2.89 6.88 -6.77
CA VAL A 59 -3.86 6.43 -7.79
C VAL A 59 -5.05 5.74 -7.14
N ALA A 60 -4.82 4.87 -6.15
CA ALA A 60 -5.89 4.20 -5.42
C ALA A 60 -6.82 5.21 -4.72
N CYS A 61 -6.27 6.21 -4.03
CA CYS A 61 -7.04 7.25 -3.35
C CYS A 61 -7.88 8.08 -4.34
N ALA A 62 -7.30 8.45 -5.49
CA ALA A 62 -8.02 9.16 -6.54
C ALA A 62 -9.19 8.32 -7.10
N ARG A 63 -8.99 7.01 -7.28
CA ARG A 63 -10.01 6.08 -7.82
C ARG A 63 -11.12 5.75 -6.82
N SER A 64 -10.78 5.60 -5.53
CA SER A 64 -11.76 5.30 -4.47
C SER A 64 -12.61 6.51 -4.07
N ARG A 65 -12.28 7.72 -4.54
CA ARG A 65 -12.83 9.00 -4.08
C ARG A 65 -12.69 9.20 -2.56
N ASP A 66 -11.75 8.48 -1.94
CA ASP A 66 -11.48 8.57 -0.52
C ASP A 66 -10.51 9.74 -0.25
N LEU A 67 -11.07 10.94 -0.26
CA LEU A 67 -10.35 12.19 0.03
C LEU A 67 -9.75 12.22 1.45
N LYS A 68 -10.27 11.41 2.39
CA LYS A 68 -9.74 11.36 3.77
C LYS A 68 -8.40 10.64 3.82
N SER A 69 -8.25 9.55 3.07
CA SER A 69 -6.98 8.87 2.95
C SER A 69 -5.92 9.78 2.30
N PHE A 70 -6.30 10.62 1.33
CA PHE A 70 -5.41 11.62 0.70
C PHE A 70 -4.82 12.64 1.70
N GLN A 71 -5.61 13.12 2.67
CA GLN A 71 -5.17 14.14 3.64
C GLN A 71 -4.13 13.62 4.64
N ARG A 72 -4.16 12.33 4.98
CA ARG A 72 -3.15 11.70 5.85
C ARG A 72 -1.76 11.70 5.22
N PHE A 73 -1.67 11.61 3.89
CA PHE A 73 -0.39 11.57 3.16
C PHE A 73 0.37 12.89 3.14
N GLU A 74 -0.32 14.03 3.28
CA GLU A 74 0.33 15.35 3.32
C GLU A 74 0.96 15.63 4.69
N GLU A 75 0.39 15.08 5.77
CA GLU A 75 0.90 15.27 7.14
C GLU A 75 2.26 14.60 7.37
N GLU A 76 2.48 13.40 6.82
CA GLU A 76 3.74 12.67 6.98
C GLU A 76 4.92 13.27 6.18
N ARG A 77 4.66 14.20 5.24
CA ARG A 77 5.73 14.92 4.54
C ARG A 77 6.30 16.10 5.33
N HIS A 78 5.61 16.58 6.36
CA HIS A 78 6.02 17.80 7.06
C HIS A 78 6.95 17.56 8.27
N ASP A 79 7.01 16.33 8.78
CA ASP A 79 7.81 16.00 9.98
C ASP A 79 9.24 15.49 9.67
N GLY A 80 9.66 15.49 8.40
CA GLY A 80 10.96 14.97 7.95
C GLY A 80 11.99 16.01 7.50
N VAL A 81 11.73 17.31 7.73
CA VAL A 81 12.67 18.40 7.39
C VAL A 81 12.91 19.26 8.63
N ASP A 82 13.75 18.75 9.54
CA ASP A 82 14.61 19.54 10.43
C ASP A 82 16.00 18.88 10.47
#